data_AF-A0A800JHR6-F1
#
_entry.id   AF-A0A800JHR6-F1
#
_cell.length_a   1.000
_cell.length_b   1.000
_cell.length_c   1.000
_cell.angle_alpha   90.00
_cell.angle_beta   90.00
_cell.angle_gamma   90.00
#
_symmetry.space_group_name_H-M   'P 1'
#
loop_
_entity.id
_entity.type
_entity.pdbx_description
1 polymer ?
#
loop_
_entity_poly.entity_id
_entity_poly.type
_entity_poly.pdbx_seq_one_letter_code
_entity_poly.pdbx_strand_id
1 'polypeptide(L)'
;MKIVTLSTCIFWLLIIVMPRIAGSQTNEVPPIRAFDLKIIENLGQSIHQRDIYAARATDILFKAVGKPEKLEEEKIGGWIVREHRGNILVRFLKQVDDGFLPAYDITFISPDKGILTKATGRLSPDELAQFKARQLALKNIPEFCSPRYNTVVLQDVDGKGFLVYALAATTDPDLVFVGGHYRMTVSPDGTKVEQVDRLFKSCLVLRKSDVPKDSNVAGLSPHMS
;
A
#
# COMPACT_ATOMS: atom_id res chain seq x y z
N MET A 1 -48.47 -49.06 52.10
CA MET A 1 -47.55 -49.41 51.00
C MET A 1 -48.34 -49.31 49.70
N LYS A 2 -47.89 -48.44 48.77
CA LYS A 2 -48.38 -48.17 47.39
C LYS A 2 -49.74 -47.47 47.24
N ILE A 3 -49.99 -46.57 46.29
CA ILE A 3 -49.26 -45.53 45.52
C ILE A 3 -50.40 -44.72 44.87
N VAL A 4 -50.29 -43.39 44.86
CA VAL A 4 -51.24 -42.44 44.26
C VAL A 4 -51.04 -42.39 42.74
N THR A 5 -52.12 -42.42 41.97
CA THR A 5 -52.13 -42.17 40.51
C THR A 5 -52.37 -40.69 40.23
N LEU A 6 -51.40 -40.01 39.60
CA LEU A 6 -51.55 -38.66 39.06
C LEU A 6 -51.55 -38.71 37.53
N SER A 7 -52.65 -38.24 36.95
CA SER A 7 -52.87 -38.07 35.51
C SER A 7 -52.04 -36.88 34.99
N THR A 8 -51.23 -37.10 33.95
CA THR A 8 -50.45 -36.05 33.28
C THR A 8 -51.01 -35.82 31.87
N CYS A 9 -51.59 -34.65 31.66
CA CYS A 9 -51.96 -34.15 30.34
C CYS A 9 -50.70 -33.64 29.62
N ILE A 10 -50.39 -34.23 28.45
CA ILE A 10 -49.31 -33.80 27.57
C ILE A 10 -49.86 -32.73 26.61
N PHE A 11 -49.46 -31.48 26.80
CA PHE A 11 -49.69 -30.39 25.85
C PHE A 11 -48.65 -30.48 24.71
N TRP A 12 -49.11 -30.73 23.49
CA TRP A 12 -48.28 -30.64 22.29
C TRP A 12 -48.08 -29.16 21.91
N LEU A 13 -46.85 -28.65 22.05
CA LEU A 13 -46.46 -27.33 21.57
C LEU A 13 -46.01 -27.46 20.10
N LEU A 14 -46.79 -26.93 19.16
CA LEU A 14 -46.37 -26.78 17.76
C LEU A 14 -45.34 -25.64 17.66
N ILE A 15 -44.08 -25.98 17.47
CA ILE A 15 -43.02 -25.02 17.13
C ILE A 15 -43.13 -24.72 15.63
N ILE A 16 -43.67 -23.56 15.27
CA ILE A 16 -43.64 -23.04 13.90
C ILE A 16 -42.21 -22.54 13.63
N VAL A 17 -41.41 -23.34 12.93
CA VAL A 17 -40.10 -22.93 12.42
C VAL A 17 -40.35 -22.02 11.21
N MET A 18 -40.34 -20.70 11.43
CA MET A 18 -40.36 -19.76 10.31
C MET A 18 -39.01 -19.81 9.57
N PRO A 19 -39.00 -20.01 8.24
CA PRO A 19 -37.77 -19.93 7.46
C PRO A 19 -37.23 -18.49 7.52
N ARG A 20 -36.02 -18.32 8.04
CA ARG A 20 -35.25 -17.08 7.88
C ARG A 20 -34.98 -16.90 6.39
N ILE A 21 -35.67 -15.96 5.76
CA ILE A 21 -35.28 -15.43 4.45
C ILE A 21 -33.95 -14.71 4.68
N ALA A 22 -32.85 -15.35 4.32
CA ALA A 22 -31.55 -14.71 4.24
C ALA A 22 -31.63 -13.67 3.11
N GLY A 23 -31.66 -12.39 3.47
CA GLY A 23 -31.51 -11.31 2.50
C GLY A 23 -30.18 -11.46 1.78
N SER A 24 -30.22 -11.62 0.46
CA SER A 24 -29.04 -11.53 -0.39
C SER A 24 -28.49 -10.11 -0.26
N GLN A 25 -27.39 -9.95 0.48
CA GLN A 25 -26.61 -8.73 0.40
C GLN A 25 -25.92 -8.73 -0.96
N THR A 26 -26.40 -7.87 -1.85
CA THR A 26 -25.69 -7.54 -3.08
C THR A 26 -24.35 -6.94 -2.64
N ASN A 27 -23.26 -7.67 -2.87
CA ASN A 27 -21.89 -7.20 -2.67
C ASN A 27 -21.58 -6.09 -3.69
N GLU A 28 -22.17 -4.91 -3.50
CA GLU A 28 -21.88 -3.75 -4.31
C GLU A 28 -20.53 -3.21 -3.85
N VAL A 29 -19.56 -3.19 -4.77
CA VAL A 29 -18.23 -2.63 -4.50
C VAL A 29 -18.42 -1.16 -4.16
N PRO A 30 -17.92 -0.67 -3.00
CA PRO A 30 -18.07 0.73 -2.64
C PRO A 30 -17.58 1.64 -3.77
N PRO A 31 -18.28 2.74 -4.08
CA PRO A 31 -17.83 3.66 -5.11
C PRO A 31 -16.45 4.20 -4.74
N ILE A 32 -15.58 4.32 -5.74
CA ILE A 32 -14.25 4.91 -5.56
C ILE A 32 -14.44 6.34 -5.05
N ARG A 33 -13.69 6.72 -4.00
CA ARG A 33 -13.71 8.11 -3.51
C ARG A 33 -13.26 9.06 -4.63
N ALA A 34 -14.10 10.04 -4.93
CA ALA A 34 -13.81 11.03 -5.96
C ALA A 34 -13.00 12.20 -5.38
N PHE A 35 -12.16 12.81 -6.22
CA PHE A 35 -11.46 14.06 -5.97
C PHE A 35 -11.67 14.97 -7.18
N ASP A 36 -11.56 16.29 -6.99
CA ASP A 36 -11.56 17.21 -8.13
C ASP A 36 -10.30 17.04 -9.00
N LEU A 37 -10.37 17.51 -10.24
CA LEU A 37 -9.28 17.33 -11.22
C LEU A 37 -7.95 17.91 -10.72
N LYS A 38 -7.98 19.08 -10.09
CA LYS A 38 -6.77 19.77 -9.63
C LYS A 38 -6.10 18.98 -8.48
N ILE A 39 -6.90 18.42 -7.58
CA ILE A 39 -6.42 17.52 -6.53
C ILE A 39 -5.81 16.26 -7.17
N ILE A 40 -6.47 15.65 -8.15
CA ILE A 40 -5.95 14.46 -8.83
C ILE A 40 -4.61 14.74 -9.53
N GLU A 41 -4.48 15.88 -10.20
CA GLU A 41 -3.22 16.32 -10.84
C GLU A 41 -2.09 16.46 -9.81
N ASN A 42 -2.36 17.14 -8.69
CA ASN A 42 -1.37 17.32 -7.62
C ASN A 42 -0.98 15.99 -6.94
N LEU A 43 -1.96 15.10 -6.72
CA LEU A 43 -1.71 13.76 -6.21
C LEU A 43 -0.87 12.95 -7.20
N GLY A 44 -1.20 12.99 -8.49
CA GLY A 44 -0.46 12.32 -9.56
C GLY A 44 1.00 12.76 -9.63
N GLN A 45 1.26 14.07 -9.56
CA GLN A 45 2.62 14.62 -9.49
C GLN A 45 3.36 14.15 -8.23
N SER A 46 2.68 14.18 -7.07
CA SER A 46 3.24 13.72 -5.80
C SER A 46 3.58 12.22 -5.81
N ILE A 47 2.73 11.40 -6.42
CA ILE A 47 2.95 9.96 -6.60
C ILE A 47 4.18 9.74 -7.47
N HIS A 48 4.19 10.36 -8.66
CA HIS A 48 5.29 10.23 -9.61
C HIS A 48 6.63 10.64 -9.00
N GLN A 49 6.68 11.80 -8.35
CA GLN A 49 7.89 12.31 -7.72
C GLN A 49 8.41 11.35 -6.63
N ARG A 50 7.54 10.91 -5.71
CA ARG A 50 7.95 10.05 -4.58
C ARG A 50 8.35 8.65 -5.03
N ASP A 51 7.70 8.09 -6.04
CA ASP A 51 8.06 6.78 -6.61
C ASP A 51 9.46 6.84 -7.26
N ILE A 52 9.74 7.90 -8.03
CA ILE A 52 11.08 8.13 -8.61
C ILE A 52 12.16 8.25 -7.53
N TYR A 53 11.93 9.05 -6.48
CA TYR A 53 12.91 9.19 -5.42
C TYR A 53 13.13 7.88 -4.66
N ALA A 54 12.09 7.09 -4.42
CA ALA A 54 12.22 5.78 -3.79
C ALA A 54 13.04 4.81 -4.66
N ALA A 55 12.79 4.77 -5.97
CA ALA A 55 13.57 3.96 -6.92
C ALA A 55 15.05 4.36 -6.90
N ARG A 56 15.34 5.64 -7.11
CA ARG A 56 16.72 6.18 -7.09
C ARG A 56 17.44 5.94 -5.77
N ALA A 57 16.73 6.10 -4.65
CA ALA A 57 17.30 5.84 -3.34
C ALA A 57 17.64 4.36 -3.14
N THR A 58 16.82 3.46 -3.70
CA THR A 58 17.07 2.02 -3.69
C THR A 58 18.33 1.67 -4.47
N ASP A 59 18.55 2.29 -5.63
CA ASP A 59 19.77 2.07 -6.43
C ASP A 59 21.03 2.56 -5.70
N ILE A 60 20.95 3.74 -5.08
CA ILE A 60 22.04 4.29 -4.28
C ILE A 60 22.36 3.34 -3.12
N LEU A 61 21.32 2.84 -2.43
CA LEU A 61 21.50 1.91 -1.32
C LEU A 61 22.13 0.61 -1.79
N PHE A 62 21.64 0.02 -2.88
CA PHE A 62 22.19 -1.24 -3.42
C PHE A 62 23.63 -1.11 -3.86
N LYS A 63 23.97 0.00 -4.52
CA LYS A 63 25.34 0.28 -4.97
C LYS A 63 26.31 0.43 -3.80
N ALA A 64 25.88 1.04 -2.70
CA ALA A 64 26.76 1.38 -1.58
C ALA A 64 26.82 0.30 -0.49
N VAL A 65 25.70 -0.36 -0.19
CA VAL A 65 25.58 -1.29 0.95
C VAL A 65 25.61 -2.75 0.49
N GLY A 66 25.00 -3.06 -0.66
CA GLY A 66 24.99 -4.39 -1.26
C GLY A 66 23.65 -4.75 -1.89
N LYS A 67 23.62 -5.90 -2.58
CA LYS A 67 22.45 -6.44 -3.27
C LYS A 67 21.28 -6.78 -2.31
N PRO A 68 20.05 -6.98 -2.83
CA PRO A 68 18.86 -7.24 -2.00
C PRO A 68 19.04 -8.31 -0.93
N GLU A 69 19.75 -9.39 -1.23
CA GLU A 69 19.95 -10.53 -0.32
C GLU A 69 20.66 -10.10 0.98
N LYS A 70 21.66 -9.22 0.87
CA LYS A 70 22.37 -8.67 2.03
C LYS A 70 21.47 -7.76 2.86
N LEU A 71 20.63 -6.95 2.21
CA LEU A 71 19.70 -6.08 2.93
C LEU A 71 18.65 -6.91 3.68
N GLU A 72 18.19 -8.02 3.10
CA GLU A 72 17.29 -8.97 3.75
C GLU A 72 17.93 -9.64 4.98
N GLU A 73 19.19 -10.07 4.89
CA GLU A 73 19.96 -10.58 6.04
C GLU A 73 20.05 -9.54 7.16
N GLU A 74 20.21 -8.27 6.79
CA GLU A 74 20.22 -7.14 7.72
C GLU A 74 18.82 -6.74 8.20
N LYS A 75 17.76 -7.42 7.76
CA LYS A 75 16.33 -7.15 8.02
C LYS A 75 15.90 -5.74 7.58
N ILE A 76 16.54 -5.19 6.55
CA ILE A 76 16.18 -3.90 5.97
C ILE A 76 15.01 -4.12 5.04
N GLY A 77 13.87 -3.49 5.34
CA GLY A 77 12.61 -3.73 4.65
C GLY A 77 11.72 -2.50 4.64
N GLY A 78 11.43 -2.02 3.43
CA GLY A 78 10.56 -0.87 3.21
C GLY A 78 11.23 0.48 3.50
N TRP A 79 10.49 1.55 3.21
CA TRP A 79 11.00 2.91 3.27
C TRP A 79 9.89 3.91 3.58
N ILE A 80 10.30 5.12 3.94
CA ILE A 80 9.47 6.31 4.06
C ILE A 80 10.03 7.36 3.11
N VAL A 81 9.17 8.06 2.37
CA VAL A 81 9.55 9.23 1.56
C VAL A 81 8.89 10.47 2.15
N ARG A 82 9.67 11.50 2.45
CA ARG A 82 9.19 12.75 3.03
C ARG A 82 10.03 13.93 2.60
N GLU A 83 9.47 15.11 2.77
CA GLU A 83 10.26 16.34 2.80
C GLU A 83 10.94 16.49 4.17
N HIS A 84 12.18 16.95 4.16
CA HIS A 84 12.95 17.28 5.34
C HIS A 84 13.88 18.45 5.04
N ARG A 85 13.64 19.60 5.69
CA ARG A 85 14.43 20.83 5.53
C ARG A 85 14.57 21.28 4.06
N GLY A 86 13.47 21.21 3.31
CA GLY A 86 13.43 21.60 1.89
C GLY A 86 14.01 20.57 0.91
N ASN A 87 14.51 19.43 1.40
CA ASN A 87 15.02 18.34 0.57
C ASN A 87 14.10 17.12 0.65
N ILE A 88 14.17 16.23 -0.35
CA ILE A 88 13.52 14.92 -0.28
C ILE A 88 14.43 13.96 0.47
N LEU A 89 13.87 13.31 1.49
CA LEU A 89 14.51 12.27 2.28
C LEU A 89 13.79 10.94 2.03
N VAL A 90 14.55 9.92 1.64
CA VAL A 90 14.11 8.53 1.65
C VAL A 90 14.81 7.82 2.81
N ARG A 91 14.03 7.32 3.76
CA ARG A 91 14.50 6.61 4.95
C ARG A 91 14.15 5.14 4.84
N PHE A 92 15.17 4.28 4.75
CA PHE A 92 15.03 2.83 4.82
C PHE A 92 15.01 2.38 6.27
N LEU A 93 14.16 1.40 6.55
CA LEU A 93 13.94 0.90 7.90
C LEU A 93 14.45 -0.52 8.05
N LYS A 94 14.94 -0.81 9.26
CA LYS A 94 15.30 -2.15 9.69
C LYS A 94 14.28 -2.67 10.67
N GLN A 95 13.81 -3.90 10.46
CA GLN A 95 12.99 -4.61 11.42
C GLN A 95 13.85 -5.11 12.58
N VAL A 96 13.37 -4.85 13.79
CA VAL A 96 13.90 -5.36 15.06
C VAL A 96 12.77 -6.06 15.81
N ASP A 97 13.09 -6.75 16.91
CA ASP A 97 12.12 -7.59 17.62
C ASP A 97 10.87 -6.80 18.05
N ASP A 98 11.05 -5.56 18.52
CA ASP A 98 9.96 -4.68 19.00
C ASP A 98 9.60 -3.56 18.01
N GLY A 99 9.77 -3.77 16.70
CA GLY A 99 9.27 -2.85 15.66
C GLY A 99 10.31 -2.46 14.61
N PHE A 100 10.46 -1.16 14.37
CA PHE A 100 11.29 -0.64 13.27
C PHE A 100 12.21 0.48 13.74
N LEU A 101 13.46 0.43 13.26
CA LEU A 101 14.45 1.48 13.46
C LEU A 101 14.87 2.07 12.10
N PRO A 102 15.26 3.35 12.05
CA PRO A 102 15.97 3.89 10.90
C PRO A 102 17.25 3.08 10.64
N ALA A 103 17.52 2.74 9.38
CA ALA A 103 18.75 2.06 8.96
C ALA A 103 19.62 2.98 8.11
N TYR A 104 19.04 3.55 7.06
CA TYR A 104 19.73 4.40 6.10
C TYR A 104 18.84 5.55 5.65
N ASP A 105 19.44 6.72 5.49
CA ASP A 105 18.81 7.92 4.96
C ASP A 105 19.51 8.31 3.66
N ILE A 106 18.73 8.51 2.60
CA ILE A 106 19.18 9.10 1.34
C ILE A 106 18.52 10.47 1.23
N THR A 107 19.31 11.52 1.38
CA THR A 107 18.83 12.91 1.24
C THR A 107 19.20 13.45 -0.14
N PHE A 108 18.20 13.86 -0.91
CA PHE A 108 18.38 14.42 -2.25
C PHE A 108 18.53 15.93 -2.17
N ILE A 109 19.74 16.43 -2.45
CA ILE A 109 20.03 17.88 -2.55
C ILE A 109 19.71 18.43 -3.95
N SER A 110 19.56 17.54 -4.93
CA SER A 110 18.96 17.77 -6.23
C SER A 110 18.32 16.46 -6.70
N PRO A 111 17.45 16.47 -7.73
CA PRO A 111 16.80 15.24 -8.20
C PRO A 111 17.77 14.09 -8.47
N ASP A 112 18.96 14.37 -9.01
CA ASP A 112 19.92 13.36 -9.44
C ASP A 112 21.07 13.13 -8.44
N LYS A 113 21.04 13.80 -7.27
CA LYS A 113 22.12 13.72 -6.27
C LYS A 113 21.58 13.40 -4.88
N GLY A 114 21.51 12.10 -4.58
CA GLY A 114 21.22 11.56 -3.26
C GLY A 114 22.49 11.31 -2.43
N ILE A 115 22.48 11.73 -1.16
CA ILE A 115 23.56 11.50 -0.20
C ILE A 115 23.11 10.42 0.78
N LEU A 116 23.80 9.28 0.77
CA LEU A 116 23.57 8.18 1.71
C LEU A 116 24.23 8.47 3.05
N THR A 117 23.48 8.26 4.13
CA THR A 117 23.97 8.31 5.51
C THR A 117 23.39 7.14 6.30
N LYS A 118 24.11 6.67 7.32
CA LYS A 118 23.56 5.71 8.27
C LYS A 118 22.61 6.43 9.22
N ALA A 119 21.36 5.98 9.28
CA ALA A 119 20.36 6.56 10.17
C ALA A 119 20.40 5.86 11.54
N THR A 120 20.16 6.62 12.60
CA THR A 120 20.13 6.10 13.98
C THR A 120 19.00 6.75 14.76
N GLY A 121 18.75 6.27 15.98
CA GLY A 121 17.70 6.79 16.86
C GLY A 121 16.36 6.08 16.66
N ARG A 122 15.27 6.80 16.89
CA ARG A 122 13.89 6.29 16.82
C ARG A 122 13.12 7.03 15.75
N LEU A 123 12.13 6.35 15.17
CA LEU A 123 11.14 7.00 14.32
C LEU A 123 10.29 7.96 15.17
N SER A 124 10.01 9.13 14.62
CA SER A 124 8.96 9.99 15.16
C SER A 124 7.59 9.28 15.07
N PRO A 125 6.59 9.69 15.88
CA PRO A 125 5.25 9.12 15.81
C PRO A 125 4.65 9.15 14.39
N ASP A 126 4.85 10.26 13.67
CA ASP A 126 4.35 10.44 12.30
C ASP A 126 5.03 9.48 11.31
N GLU A 127 6.35 9.29 11.42
CA GLU A 127 7.09 8.34 10.58
C GLU A 127 6.65 6.90 10.85
N LEU A 128 6.43 6.56 12.12
CA LEU A 128 5.91 5.26 12.49
C LEU A 128 4.50 5.04 11.94
N ALA A 129 3.62 6.04 12.03
CA ALA A 129 2.26 5.99 11.48
C ALA A 129 2.28 5.84 9.96
N GLN A 130 3.10 6.63 9.25
CA GLN A 130 3.25 6.54 7.80
C GLN A 130 3.75 5.17 7.36
N PHE A 131 4.72 4.60 8.07
CA PHE A 131 5.23 3.26 7.77
C PHE A 131 4.22 2.17 8.10
N LYS A 132 3.49 2.27 9.22
CA LYS A 132 2.39 1.36 9.54
C LYS A 132 1.32 1.39 8.46
N ALA A 133 0.94 2.58 7.97
CA ALA A 133 -0.03 2.72 6.88
C ALA A 133 0.45 2.01 5.61
N ARG A 134 1.72 2.15 5.23
CA ARG A 134 2.34 1.40 4.13
C ARG A 134 2.19 -0.11 4.30
N GLN A 135 2.61 -0.64 5.46
CA GLN A 135 2.55 -2.07 5.74
C GLN A 135 1.12 -2.59 5.74
N LEU A 136 0.20 -1.83 6.33
CA LEU A 136 -1.20 -2.17 6.39
C LEU A 136 -1.83 -2.21 4.99
N ALA A 137 -1.54 -1.22 4.14
CA ALA A 137 -2.04 -1.20 2.78
C ALA A 137 -1.59 -2.43 1.97
N LEU A 138 -0.29 -2.78 2.04
CA LEU A 138 0.24 -3.98 1.35
C LEU A 138 -0.44 -5.27 1.80
N LYS A 139 -0.82 -5.39 3.08
CA LYS A 139 -1.55 -6.54 3.63
C LYS A 139 -3.03 -6.57 3.24
N ASN A 140 -3.59 -5.44 2.80
CA ASN A 140 -5.00 -5.27 2.47
C ASN A 140 -5.24 -5.11 0.96
N ILE A 141 -4.29 -5.48 0.11
CA ILE A 141 -4.51 -5.60 -1.34
C ILE A 141 -5.47 -6.79 -1.55
N PRO A 142 -6.69 -6.57 -2.09
CA PRO A 142 -7.67 -7.65 -2.22
C PRO A 142 -7.29 -8.71 -3.24
N GLU A 143 -6.68 -8.27 -4.36
CA GLU A 143 -6.27 -9.13 -5.47
C GLU A 143 -4.95 -8.61 -6.02
N PHE A 144 -3.91 -9.45 -6.00
CA PHE A 144 -2.58 -9.12 -6.49
C PHE A 144 -2.52 -9.26 -8.01
N CYS A 145 -2.26 -8.15 -8.70
CA CYS A 145 -2.05 -8.13 -10.14
C CYS A 145 -0.58 -8.34 -10.54
N SER A 146 0.36 -8.13 -9.61
CA SER A 146 1.80 -8.20 -9.85
C SER A 146 2.51 -8.93 -8.71
N PRO A 147 3.71 -9.49 -8.95
CA PRO A 147 4.52 -10.13 -7.91
C PRO A 147 4.92 -9.18 -6.78
N ARG A 148 4.89 -7.87 -7.04
CA ARG A 148 5.26 -6.82 -6.09
C ARG A 148 4.50 -5.53 -6.37
N TYR A 149 4.47 -4.67 -5.36
CA TYR A 149 3.88 -3.35 -5.44
C TYR A 149 4.89 -2.31 -4.94
N ASN A 150 5.09 -1.25 -5.73
CA ASN A 150 5.65 -0.02 -5.19
C ASN A 150 4.57 0.67 -4.37
N THR A 151 4.98 1.40 -3.35
CA THR A 151 4.05 2.08 -2.45
C THR A 151 4.41 3.54 -2.32
N VAL A 152 3.41 4.42 -2.47
CA VAL A 152 3.54 5.83 -2.12
C VAL A 152 2.54 6.16 -1.01
N VAL A 153 3.02 6.73 0.08
CA VAL A 153 2.18 7.21 1.17
C VAL A 153 2.13 8.74 1.13
N LEU A 154 0.92 9.28 0.97
CA LEU A 154 0.62 10.71 0.98
C LEU A 154 -0.26 11.03 2.20
N GLN A 155 -0.27 12.28 2.64
CA GLN A 155 -1.30 12.75 3.56
C GLN A 155 -2.64 12.79 2.84
N ASP A 156 -3.72 12.47 3.54
CA ASP A 156 -5.06 12.64 3.01
C ASP A 156 -5.39 14.13 2.88
N VAL A 157 -5.81 14.54 1.68
CA VAL A 157 -6.12 15.93 1.34
C VAL A 157 -7.40 16.44 2.01
N ASP A 158 -8.36 15.55 2.31
CA ASP A 158 -9.61 15.92 3.00
C ASP A 158 -9.68 15.38 4.44
N GLY A 159 -8.57 14.83 4.95
CA GLY A 159 -8.55 14.10 6.22
C GLY A 159 -7.27 14.32 7.02
N LYS A 160 -7.18 13.65 8.17
CA LYS A 160 -5.96 13.60 9.00
C LYS A 160 -5.16 12.31 8.78
N GLY A 161 -5.69 11.41 7.94
CA GLY A 161 -5.13 10.09 7.66
C GLY A 161 -4.13 10.12 6.52
N PHE A 162 -3.91 8.95 5.94
CA PHE A 162 -3.03 8.76 4.78
C PHE A 162 -3.81 8.25 3.58
N LEU A 163 -3.36 8.65 2.39
CA LEU A 163 -3.66 7.96 1.14
C LEU A 163 -2.44 7.11 0.78
N VAL A 164 -2.62 5.79 0.77
CA VAL A 164 -1.58 4.84 0.37
C VAL A 164 -1.90 4.31 -1.01
N TYR A 165 -1.02 4.60 -1.97
CA TYR A 165 -1.12 4.08 -3.33
C TYR A 165 -0.23 2.84 -3.44
N ALA A 166 -0.84 1.69 -3.72
CA ALA A 166 -0.16 0.46 -4.09
C ALA A 166 -0.13 0.36 -5.61
N LEU A 167 1.04 0.63 -6.19
CA LEU A 167 1.30 0.61 -7.63
C LEU A 167 1.86 -0.76 -8.02
N ALA A 168 1.11 -1.48 -8.84
CA ALA A 168 1.55 -2.76 -9.39
C ALA A 168 2.87 -2.54 -10.15
N ALA A 169 3.89 -3.34 -9.87
CA ALA A 169 5.24 -3.11 -10.35
C ALA A 169 5.97 -4.43 -10.71
N THR A 170 7.08 -4.31 -11.43
CA THR A 170 7.90 -5.43 -11.90
C THR A 170 9.38 -5.02 -11.99
N THR A 171 10.28 -6.01 -11.98
CA THR A 171 11.68 -5.81 -12.41
C THR A 171 11.93 -6.28 -13.83
N ASP A 172 10.94 -6.88 -14.49
CA ASP A 172 11.08 -7.23 -15.89
C ASP A 172 11.11 -5.93 -16.73
N PRO A 173 12.23 -5.63 -17.42
CA PRO A 173 12.36 -4.39 -18.17
C PRO A 173 11.40 -4.30 -19.35
N ASP A 174 10.84 -5.41 -19.82
CA ASP A 174 9.90 -5.45 -20.94
C ASP A 174 8.45 -5.22 -20.49
N LEU A 175 8.13 -5.33 -19.19
CA LEU A 175 6.77 -5.19 -18.68
C LEU A 175 6.50 -3.83 -18.05
N VAL A 176 5.32 -3.28 -18.35
CA VAL A 176 4.79 -2.06 -17.73
C VAL A 176 3.38 -2.32 -17.22
N PHE A 177 3.19 -2.24 -15.90
CA PHE A 177 1.87 -2.35 -15.30
C PHE A 177 1.16 -0.99 -15.41
N VAL A 178 0.05 -0.96 -16.13
CA VAL A 178 -0.80 0.24 -16.31
C VAL A 178 -2.17 0.09 -15.64
N GLY A 179 -2.39 -1.03 -14.96
CA GLY A 179 -3.58 -1.30 -14.18
C GLY A 179 -3.29 -2.23 -13.01
N GLY A 180 -4.33 -2.56 -12.23
CA GLY A 180 -4.18 -3.37 -11.02
C GLY A 180 -3.63 -2.61 -9.81
N HIS A 181 -3.70 -1.26 -9.84
CA HIS A 181 -3.30 -0.40 -8.75
C HIS A 181 -4.45 -0.18 -7.76
N TYR A 182 -4.09 0.08 -6.51
CA TYR A 182 -5.05 0.39 -5.45
C TYR A 182 -4.68 1.70 -4.76
N ARG A 183 -5.71 2.37 -4.24
CA ARG A 183 -5.55 3.44 -3.25
C ARG A 183 -6.27 3.01 -1.97
N MET A 184 -5.64 3.19 -0.83
CA MET A 184 -6.26 2.96 0.46
C MET A 184 -6.27 4.24 1.28
N THR A 185 -7.41 4.57 1.89
CA THR A 185 -7.49 5.58 2.95
C THR A 185 -7.22 4.88 4.28
N VAL A 186 -6.25 5.41 5.04
CA VAL A 186 -5.77 4.81 6.29
C VAL A 186 -5.84 5.84 7.40
N SER A 187 -6.20 5.40 8.61
CA SER A 187 -6.29 6.23 9.80
C SER A 187 -4.98 7.01 10.12
N PRO A 188 -5.06 8.14 10.86
CA PRO A 188 -3.88 8.98 11.18
C PRO A 188 -2.74 8.27 11.91
N ASP A 189 -3.03 7.21 12.64
CA ASP A 189 -2.04 6.39 13.36
C ASP A 189 -1.48 5.23 12.53
N GLY A 190 -1.97 5.06 11.29
CA GLY A 190 -1.57 4.02 10.36
C GLY A 190 -2.10 2.62 10.67
N THR A 191 -3.08 2.47 11.57
CA THR A 191 -3.48 1.15 12.09
C THR A 191 -4.77 0.58 11.49
N LYS A 192 -5.58 1.39 10.81
CA LYS A 192 -6.88 0.98 10.26
C LYS A 192 -7.03 1.41 8.80
N VAL A 193 -7.42 0.48 7.94
CA VAL A 193 -7.90 0.80 6.58
C VAL A 193 -9.35 1.25 6.69
N GLU A 194 -9.63 2.45 6.21
CA GLU A 194 -10.95 3.06 6.21
C GLU A 194 -11.66 2.84 4.88
N GLN A 195 -10.90 2.80 3.78
CA GLN A 195 -11.41 2.57 2.44
C GLN A 195 -10.35 1.90 1.56
N VAL A 196 -10.79 1.03 0.65
CA VAL A 196 -9.97 0.43 -0.41
C VAL A 196 -10.61 0.73 -1.76
N ASP A 197 -9.89 1.47 -2.59
CA ASP A 197 -10.30 1.84 -3.94
C ASP A 197 -9.51 1.03 -4.97
N ARG A 198 -10.22 0.22 -5.76
CA ARG A 198 -9.65 -0.44 -6.94
C ARG A 198 -9.62 0.56 -8.09
N LEU A 199 -8.44 1.08 -8.44
CA LEU A 199 -8.32 2.17 -9.42
C LEU A 199 -8.55 1.72 -10.87
N PHE A 200 -8.54 0.40 -11.12
CA PHE A 200 -8.73 -0.19 -12.45
C PHE A 200 -9.61 -1.43 -12.38
N LYS A 201 -10.47 -1.61 -13.40
CA LYS A 201 -11.37 -2.78 -13.46
C LYS A 201 -10.63 -4.11 -13.62
N SER A 202 -9.41 -4.10 -14.17
CA SER A 202 -8.62 -5.30 -14.43
C SER A 202 -7.13 -5.07 -14.16
N CYS A 203 -6.37 -6.17 -14.10
CA CYS A 203 -4.92 -6.15 -14.16
C CYS A 203 -4.50 -5.89 -15.62
N LEU A 204 -3.85 -4.76 -15.88
CA LEU A 204 -3.40 -4.38 -17.23
C LEU A 204 -1.88 -4.29 -17.26
N VAL A 205 -1.28 -5.05 -18.17
CA VAL A 205 0.17 -5.11 -18.38
C VAL A 205 0.44 -4.90 -19.86
N LEU A 206 1.34 -3.97 -20.16
CA LEU A 206 1.87 -3.75 -21.49
C LEU A 206 3.25 -4.39 -21.60
N ARG A 207 3.56 -4.93 -22.77
CA ARG A 207 4.92 -5.33 -23.16
C ARG A 207 5.50 -4.26 -24.05
N LYS A 208 6.74 -3.84 -23.78
CA LYS A 208 7.43 -2.86 -24.63
C LYS A 208 7.77 -3.45 -25.99
N SER A 209 8.09 -4.74 -26.03
CA SER A 209 8.32 -5.52 -27.25
C SER A 209 7.11 -5.55 -28.20
N ASP A 210 5.89 -5.32 -27.69
CA ASP A 210 4.66 -5.23 -28.50
C ASP A 210 4.46 -3.84 -29.14
N VAL A 211 5.27 -2.83 -28.77
CA VAL A 211 5.20 -1.46 -29.32
C VAL A 211 6.05 -1.34 -30.60
N PRO A 212 5.52 -0.80 -31.71
CA PRO A 212 6.30 -0.61 -32.95
C PRO A 212 7.54 0.25 -32.73
N LYS A 213 8.68 -0.13 -33.35
CA LYS A 213 10.01 0.47 -33.13
C LYS A 213 10.08 1.99 -33.37
N ASP A 214 9.19 2.53 -34.21
CA ASP A 214 9.15 3.96 -34.56
C ASP A 214 8.13 4.75 -33.71
N SER A 215 7.58 4.15 -32.66
CA SER A 215 6.61 4.81 -31.78
C SER A 215 7.32 5.67 -30.74
N ASN A 216 6.85 6.91 -30.56
CA ASN A 216 7.25 7.73 -29.43
C ASN A 216 6.44 7.34 -28.19
N VAL A 217 7.13 7.07 -27.07
CA VAL A 217 6.46 6.83 -25.79
C VAL A 217 5.90 8.16 -25.28
N ALA A 218 4.60 8.37 -25.45
CA ALA A 218 3.89 9.48 -24.81
C ALA A 218 3.34 9.01 -23.45
N GLY A 219 3.92 9.50 -22.36
CA GLY A 219 3.28 9.44 -21.04
C GLY A 219 3.57 8.24 -20.14
N LEU A 220 4.47 7.32 -20.49
CA LEU A 220 4.96 6.28 -19.60
C LEU A 220 6.48 6.34 -19.55
N SER A 221 7.04 7.04 -18.57
CA SER A 221 8.46 6.92 -18.26
C SER A 221 8.61 5.93 -17.11
N PRO A 222 8.79 4.62 -17.38
CA PRO A 222 9.31 3.74 -16.35
C PRO A 222 10.73 4.23 -16.11
N HIS A 223 10.98 4.86 -14.96
CA HIS A 223 12.35 5.11 -14.52
C HIS A 223 12.99 3.73 -14.36
N MET A 224 13.85 3.37 -15.32
CA MET A 224 14.62 2.14 -15.32
C MET A 224 16.01 2.47 -14.80
N SER A 225 16.37 1.76 -13.73
CA SER A 225 17.71 1.69 -13.15
C SER A 225 18.47 0.52 -13.76
#